data_AF-A0A5A8E6S0-F1
#
_entry.id   AF-A0A5A8E6S0-F1
#
_cell.length_a   1.000
_cell.length_b   1.000
_cell.length_c   1.000
_cell.angle_alpha   90.00
_cell.angle_beta   90.00
_cell.angle_gamma   90.00
#
_symmetry.space_group_name_H-M   'P 1'
#
loop_
_entity.id
_entity.type
_entity.pdbx_description
1 polymer ?
#
loop_
_entity_poly.entity_id
_entity_poly.type
_entity_poly.pdbx_seq_one_letter_code
_entity_poly.pdbx_strand_id
1 'polypeptide(L)'
;MPQVYITGTISAASGFDAGSLFCRWRVEHDLRSWRLVSGEPEGQTQAAEVDGEGIALWDHPIDLHLSATDVIGWPSLVLEVWRHESSTARNEQTGVALFRFPSVPGEHLREVGAWRPRGTAWEGFVAALGGPKPSLKSAEGAFTVNADRSDLTTVTAGTVIVECRIAVREMAGSGMVLQPMTGAEVKLVGDAIAGAYSAARKGGRYIDEEPDTAGAVGADEASSGPSAARGYAGSR
;
A
#
# COMPACT_ATOMS: atom_id res chain seq x y z
N MET A 1 30.04 7.85 9.10
CA MET A 1 29.57 7.59 7.71
C MET A 1 28.16 8.13 7.63
N PRO A 2 27.80 8.90 6.59
CA PRO A 2 26.46 9.45 6.45
C PRO A 2 25.39 8.36 6.47
N GLN A 3 24.30 8.62 7.18
CA GLN A 3 23.20 7.68 7.33
C GLN A 3 21.87 8.37 7.06
N VAL A 4 20.93 7.62 6.49
CA VAL A 4 19.56 8.04 6.24
C VAL A 4 18.63 7.01 6.83
N TYR A 5 17.65 7.49 7.58
CA TYR A 5 16.55 6.69 8.09
C TYR A 5 15.30 7.13 7.36
N ILE A 6 14.63 6.16 6.73
CA ILE A 6 13.39 6.36 6.01
C ILE A 6 12.35 5.50 6.71
N THR A 7 11.43 6.16 7.40
CA THR A 7 10.31 5.52 8.08
C THR A 7 9.02 6.02 7.47
N GLY A 8 7.97 5.23 7.36
CA GLY A 8 6.77 5.67 6.66
C GLY A 8 5.71 4.61 6.54
N THR A 9 4.67 4.90 5.77
CA THR A 9 3.64 3.94 5.40
C THR A 9 3.24 4.08 3.93
N ILE A 10 3.00 2.94 3.28
CA ILE A 10 2.23 2.87 2.03
C ILE A 10 0.77 2.89 2.46
N SER A 11 0.20 4.09 2.44
CA SER A 11 -1.03 4.38 3.16
C SER A 11 -2.26 3.84 2.43
N ALA A 12 -2.47 4.25 1.18
CA ALA A 12 -3.67 3.87 0.43
C ALA A 12 -3.45 3.96 -1.09
N ALA A 13 -4.39 3.39 -1.84
CA ALA A 13 -4.52 3.57 -3.28
C ALA A 13 -5.89 4.13 -3.63
N SER A 14 -5.97 4.97 -4.65
CA SER A 14 -7.22 5.58 -5.14
C SER A 14 -7.26 5.65 -6.66
N GLY A 15 -8.47 5.71 -7.22
CA GLY A 15 -8.67 5.86 -8.67
C GLY A 15 -8.38 4.62 -9.50
N PHE A 16 -8.26 3.45 -8.87
CA PHE A 16 -8.17 2.15 -9.54
C PHE A 16 -9.57 1.52 -9.71
N ASP A 17 -9.68 0.54 -10.61
CA ASP A 17 -10.91 -0.23 -10.78
C ASP A 17 -11.31 -0.93 -9.47
N ALA A 18 -12.61 -1.05 -9.20
CA ALA A 18 -13.15 -1.73 -8.02
C ALA A 18 -12.63 -3.17 -7.86
N GLY A 19 -12.50 -3.63 -6.63
CA GLY A 19 -12.04 -4.98 -6.27
C GLY A 19 -11.07 -4.96 -5.08
N SER A 20 -10.39 -6.09 -4.85
CA SER A 20 -9.36 -6.18 -3.81
C SER A 20 -7.98 -5.83 -4.38
N LEU A 21 -7.30 -4.84 -3.81
CA LEU A 21 -5.98 -4.38 -4.25
C LEU A 21 -4.92 -4.71 -3.21
N PHE A 22 -3.73 -5.07 -3.68
CA PHE A 22 -2.51 -5.16 -2.87
C PHE A 22 -1.35 -4.53 -3.62
N CYS A 23 -0.32 -4.11 -2.90
CA CYS A 23 0.87 -3.51 -3.49
C CYS A 23 2.11 -4.35 -3.19
N ARG A 24 2.89 -4.65 -4.24
CA ARG A 24 4.27 -5.14 -4.10
C ARG A 24 5.19 -3.93 -4.19
N TRP A 25 6.12 -3.82 -3.26
CA TRP A 25 6.97 -2.65 -3.17
C TRP A 25 8.42 -3.06 -3.00
N ARG A 26 9.31 -2.17 -3.44
CA ARG A 26 10.75 -2.35 -3.30
C ARG A 26 11.50 -1.04 -3.42
N VAL A 27 12.68 -1.00 -2.86
CA VAL A 27 13.54 0.18 -2.81
C VAL A 27 14.68 -0.02 -3.80
N GLU A 28 14.74 0.85 -4.79
CA GLU A 28 15.86 0.94 -5.72
C GLU A 28 16.82 2.04 -5.27
N HIS A 29 18.10 1.71 -5.18
CA HIS A 29 19.18 2.64 -4.91
C HIS A 29 20.45 2.18 -5.63
N ASP A 30 21.41 3.07 -5.86
CA ASP A 30 22.70 2.67 -6.41
C ASP A 30 23.50 1.87 -5.37
N LEU A 31 23.70 0.58 -5.63
CA LEU A 31 24.42 -0.35 -4.75
C LEU A 31 25.90 0.04 -4.53
N ARG A 32 26.48 0.90 -5.37
CA ARG A 32 27.84 1.41 -5.19
C ARG A 32 27.90 2.52 -4.15
N SER A 33 26.86 3.33 -4.09
CA SER A 33 26.79 4.55 -3.30
C SER A 33 26.03 4.36 -1.99
N TRP A 34 25.09 3.40 -1.97
CA TRP A 34 24.16 3.15 -0.88
C TRP A 34 24.21 1.70 -0.42
N ARG A 35 24.19 1.50 0.89
CA ARG A 35 24.12 0.19 1.52
C ARG A 35 23.01 0.14 2.56
N LEU A 36 22.15 -0.87 2.45
CA LEU A 36 21.17 -1.22 3.48
C LEU A 36 21.88 -1.71 4.74
N VAL A 37 21.60 -1.05 5.86
CA VAL A 37 22.11 -1.39 7.19
C VAL A 37 21.09 -2.24 7.93
N SER A 38 19.82 -1.84 7.90
CA SER A 38 18.68 -2.58 8.47
C SER A 38 17.37 -2.20 7.80
N GLY A 39 16.33 -2.99 8.03
CA GLY A 39 15.00 -2.82 7.42
C GLY A 39 14.76 -3.79 6.26
N GLU A 40 13.57 -3.68 5.68
CA GLU A 40 13.15 -4.53 4.54
C GLU A 40 13.24 -3.72 3.25
N PRO A 41 14.09 -4.10 2.27
CA PRO A 41 14.21 -3.35 1.03
C PRO A 41 13.08 -3.65 0.04
N GLU A 42 12.30 -4.70 0.28
CA GLU A 42 11.18 -5.12 -0.56
C GLU A 42 10.14 -5.86 0.28
N GLY A 43 8.90 -5.85 -0.18
CA GLY A 43 7.81 -6.47 0.53
C GLY A 43 6.49 -6.44 -0.24
N GLN A 44 5.43 -6.82 0.46
CA GLN A 44 4.07 -6.81 -0.06
C GLN A 44 3.09 -6.39 1.04
N THR A 45 2.14 -5.54 0.67
CA THR A 45 1.03 -5.16 1.56
C THR A 45 0.02 -6.29 1.69
N GLN A 46 -0.87 -6.16 2.68
CA GLN A 46 -2.12 -6.91 2.69
C GLN A 46 -3.01 -6.53 1.50
N ALA A 47 -3.95 -7.41 1.16
CA ALA A 47 -5.02 -7.08 0.24
C ALA A 47 -6.11 -6.29 0.96
N ALA A 48 -6.59 -5.22 0.33
CA ALA A 48 -7.63 -4.34 0.84
C ALA A 48 -8.70 -4.14 -0.23
N GLU A 49 -9.97 -4.15 0.16
CA GLU A 49 -11.05 -3.84 -0.78
C GLU A 49 -11.11 -2.34 -1.05
N VAL A 50 -11.44 -1.98 -2.30
CA VAL A 50 -11.78 -0.61 -2.66
C VAL A 50 -13.15 -0.27 -2.08
N ASP A 51 -13.20 0.74 -1.22
CA ASP A 51 -14.43 1.19 -0.57
C ASP A 51 -15.37 1.96 -1.52
N GLY A 52 -16.50 2.43 -0.98
CA GLY A 52 -17.48 3.21 -1.73
C GLY A 52 -16.98 4.58 -2.21
N GLU A 53 -15.86 5.08 -1.67
CA GLU A 53 -15.20 6.31 -2.11
C GLU A 53 -14.10 6.03 -3.16
N GLY A 54 -13.87 4.77 -3.52
CA GLY A 54 -12.86 4.38 -4.48
C GLY A 54 -11.44 4.32 -3.89
N ILE A 55 -11.32 4.11 -2.57
CA ILE A 55 -10.06 4.06 -1.83
C ILE A 55 -9.83 2.65 -1.29
N ALA A 56 -8.62 2.12 -1.47
CA ALA A 56 -8.14 0.91 -0.81
C ALA A 56 -7.08 1.27 0.23
N LEU A 57 -7.37 1.02 1.51
CA LEU A 57 -6.50 1.36 2.64
C LEU A 57 -5.57 0.19 2.98
N TRP A 58 -4.26 0.43 2.99
CA TRP A 58 -3.25 -0.56 3.41
C TRP A 58 -2.58 -0.20 4.73
N ASP A 59 -2.14 1.05 4.91
CA ASP A 59 -1.34 1.48 6.07
C ASP A 59 -0.13 0.54 6.35
N HIS A 60 0.53 0.10 5.28
CA HIS A 60 1.63 -0.87 5.39
C HIS A 60 2.94 -0.14 5.74
N PRO A 61 3.68 -0.55 6.79
CA PRO A 61 4.86 0.17 7.24
C PRO A 61 6.04 0.05 6.27
N ILE A 62 6.84 1.12 6.21
CA ILE A 62 8.16 1.16 5.59
C ILE A 62 9.15 1.57 6.67
N ASP A 63 10.23 0.79 6.82
CA ASP A 63 11.35 1.14 7.69
C ASP A 63 12.67 0.71 7.03
N LEU A 64 13.54 1.68 6.77
CA LEU A 64 14.82 1.51 6.10
C LEU A 64 15.89 2.33 6.81
N HIS A 65 17.01 1.68 7.09
CA HIS A 65 18.24 2.33 7.51
C HIS A 65 19.29 2.14 6.44
N LEU A 66 19.69 3.24 5.82
CA LEU A 66 20.69 3.27 4.75
C LEU A 66 21.95 3.99 5.22
N SER A 67 23.10 3.50 4.77
CA SER A 67 24.38 4.19 4.86
C SER A 67 24.81 4.62 3.46
N ALA A 68 25.35 5.83 3.36
CA ALA A 68 25.73 6.44 2.10
C ALA A 68 27.22 6.75 2.05
N THR A 69 27.83 6.51 0.89
CA THR A 69 29.18 6.97 0.53
C THR A 69 29.11 8.20 -0.38
N ASP A 70 28.06 8.29 -1.21
CA ASP A 70 27.77 9.38 -2.14
C ASP A 70 26.24 9.65 -2.18
N VAL A 71 25.84 10.80 -2.72
CA VAL A 71 24.43 11.21 -2.94
C VAL A 71 23.89 10.66 -4.27
N ILE A 72 24.76 10.28 -5.20
CA ILE A 72 24.37 9.68 -6.49
C ILE A 72 23.52 8.42 -6.25
N GLY A 73 22.45 8.26 -7.03
CA GLY A 73 21.57 7.10 -6.94
C GLY A 73 20.68 7.06 -5.70
N TRP A 74 20.19 8.22 -5.28
CA TRP A 74 19.28 8.41 -4.14
C TRP A 74 18.12 7.39 -4.12
N PRO A 75 17.76 6.83 -2.95
CA PRO A 75 16.76 5.79 -2.84
C PRO A 75 15.40 6.21 -3.39
N SER A 76 14.77 5.29 -4.11
CA SER A 76 13.44 5.44 -4.69
C SER A 76 12.62 4.18 -4.43
N LEU A 77 11.34 4.35 -4.13
CA LEU A 77 10.36 3.29 -3.90
C LEU A 77 9.63 2.99 -5.22
N VAL A 78 9.73 1.75 -5.68
CA VAL A 78 8.92 1.21 -6.79
C VAL A 78 7.70 0.53 -6.18
N LEU A 79 6.53 0.89 -6.69
CA LEU A 79 5.23 0.44 -6.19
C LEU A 79 4.47 -0.22 -7.33
N GLU A 80 4.27 -1.54 -7.25
CA GLU A 80 3.42 -2.28 -8.19
C GLU A 80 2.06 -2.52 -7.55
N VAL A 81 1.00 -2.00 -8.13
CA VAL A 81 -0.37 -2.22 -7.67
C VAL A 81 -0.96 -3.39 -8.45
N TRP A 82 -1.50 -4.34 -7.70
CA TRP A 82 -2.09 -5.57 -8.18
C TRP A 82 -3.53 -5.66 -7.70
N ARG A 83 -4.41 -6.13 -8.56
CA ARG A 83 -5.77 -6.51 -8.23
C ARG A 83 -5.86 -8.01 -8.06
N HIS A 84 -6.46 -8.43 -6.95
CA HIS A 84 -6.85 -9.80 -6.70
C HIS A 84 -8.31 -9.99 -7.11
N GLU A 85 -8.54 -10.93 -8.02
CA GLU A 85 -9.88 -11.27 -8.50
C GLU A 85 -10.37 -12.55 -7.80
N SER A 86 -11.27 -12.39 -6.83
CA SER A 86 -11.75 -13.51 -5.99
C SER A 86 -12.46 -14.61 -6.77
N SER A 87 -13.10 -14.27 -7.90
CA SER A 87 -13.84 -15.22 -8.73
C SER A 87 -12.95 -16.19 -9.52
N THR A 88 -11.73 -15.76 -9.87
CA THR A 88 -10.80 -16.54 -10.70
C THR A 88 -9.49 -16.88 -9.99
N ALA A 89 -9.31 -16.40 -8.76
CA ALA A 89 -8.07 -16.47 -7.97
C ALA A 89 -6.84 -15.97 -8.75
N ARG A 90 -7.04 -15.03 -9.68
CA ARG A 90 -5.97 -14.45 -10.50
C ARG A 90 -5.56 -13.10 -9.94
N ASN A 91 -4.26 -12.82 -10.03
CA ASN A 91 -3.70 -11.51 -9.74
C ASN A 91 -3.40 -10.81 -11.06
N GLU A 92 -3.95 -9.61 -11.22
CA GLU A 92 -3.76 -8.77 -12.39
C GLU A 92 -3.01 -7.51 -11.98
N GLN A 93 -1.91 -7.21 -12.68
CA GLN A 93 -1.17 -5.97 -12.43
C GLN A 93 -1.95 -4.80 -13.02
N THR A 94 -2.38 -3.86 -12.17
CA THR A 94 -3.20 -2.73 -12.59
C THR A 94 -2.38 -1.47 -12.80
N GLY A 95 -1.23 -1.31 -12.14
CA GLY A 95 -0.37 -0.15 -12.35
C GLY A 95 0.98 -0.27 -11.66
N VAL A 96 1.89 0.62 -12.04
CA VAL A 96 3.18 0.80 -11.38
C VAL A 96 3.46 2.27 -11.16
N ALA A 97 4.06 2.59 -10.03
CA ALA A 97 4.45 3.93 -9.61
C ALA A 97 5.92 3.93 -9.19
N LEU A 98 6.59 5.07 -9.37
CA LEU A 98 7.94 5.31 -8.87
C LEU A 98 7.92 6.57 -8.01
N PHE A 99 8.31 6.41 -6.75
CA PHE A 99 8.42 7.48 -5.79
C PHE A 99 9.87 7.67 -5.36
N ARG A 100 10.48 8.81 -5.70
CA ARG A 100 11.81 9.14 -5.16
C ARG A 100 11.67 9.75 -3.77
N PHE A 101 12.34 9.18 -2.78
CA PHE A 101 12.28 9.72 -1.42
C PHE A 101 12.81 11.17 -1.38
N PRO A 102 12.17 12.07 -0.60
CA PRO A 102 12.70 13.41 -0.41
C PRO A 102 14.09 13.41 0.23
N SER A 103 14.97 14.27 -0.27
CA SER A 103 16.28 14.54 0.34
C SER A 103 16.18 15.44 1.56
N VAL A 104 15.05 16.11 1.77
CA VAL A 104 14.83 17.04 2.88
C VAL A 104 14.41 16.27 4.13
N PRO A 105 15.11 16.42 5.26
CA PRO A 105 14.69 15.82 6.52
C PRO A 105 13.33 16.37 6.97
N GLY A 106 12.46 15.51 7.50
CA GLY A 106 11.11 15.87 7.93
C GLY A 106 10.07 14.85 7.48
N GLU A 107 8.80 15.19 7.72
CA GLU A 107 7.65 14.40 7.31
C GLU A 107 7.12 14.85 5.95
N HIS A 108 6.75 13.89 5.12
CA HIS A 108 6.27 14.12 3.77
C HIS A 108 5.08 13.20 3.48
N LEU A 109 3.97 13.80 3.10
CA LEU A 109 2.83 13.11 2.48
C LEU A 109 2.89 13.34 0.97
N ARG A 110 2.83 12.26 0.18
CA ARG A 110 2.99 12.33 -1.28
C ARG A 110 1.97 11.44 -1.98
N GLU A 111 1.35 12.02 -2.98
CA GLU A 111 0.54 11.31 -3.97
C GLU A 111 1.42 10.93 -5.15
N VAL A 112 1.43 9.64 -5.48
CA VAL A 112 2.30 9.06 -6.50
C VAL A 112 1.40 8.49 -7.60
N GLY A 113 1.41 9.15 -8.75
CA GLY A 113 0.64 8.69 -9.92
C GLY A 113 1.15 7.35 -10.42
N ALA A 114 0.27 6.35 -10.44
CA ALA A 114 0.52 5.05 -11.02
C ALA A 114 0.14 5.06 -12.51
N TRP A 115 0.96 4.38 -13.30
CA TRP A 115 0.77 4.24 -14.73
C TRP A 115 0.91 2.77 -15.13
N ARG A 116 0.35 2.41 -16.29
CA ARG A 116 0.54 1.10 -16.92
C ARG A 116 0.83 1.29 -18.40
N PRO A 117 1.58 0.37 -19.04
CA PRO A 117 1.75 0.44 -20.48
C PRO A 117 0.39 0.26 -21.16
N ARG A 118 0.16 1.06 -22.19
CA ARG A 118 -0.96 0.86 -23.10
C ARG A 118 -0.62 -0.37 -23.94
N GLY A 119 -1.38 -1.44 -23.77
CA GLY A 119 -1.30 -2.57 -24.71
C GLY A 119 -1.67 -2.14 -26.12
N THR A 120 -1.37 -3.00 -27.08
CA THR A 120 -1.82 -2.84 -28.46
C THR A 120 -3.36 -2.77 -28.51
N ALA A 121 -3.92 -2.15 -29.56
CA ALA A 121 -5.37 -2.08 -29.74
C ALA A 121 -6.03 -3.48 -29.77
N TRP A 122 -5.29 -4.50 -30.25
CA TRP A 122 -5.71 -5.89 -30.22
C TRP A 122 -5.75 -6.49 -28.82
N GLU A 123 -4.73 -6.24 -27.99
CA GLU A 123 -4.74 -6.66 -26.58
C GLU A 123 -5.84 -5.93 -25.79
N GLY A 124 -6.12 -4.67 -26.12
CA GLY A 124 -7.27 -3.94 -25.57
C GLY A 124 -8.61 -4.57 -25.95
N PHE A 125 -8.77 -5.01 -27.20
CA PHE A 125 -9.97 -5.72 -27.66
C PHE A 125 -10.11 -7.11 -27.02
N VAL A 126 -9.02 -7.88 -26.93
CA VAL A 126 -8.99 -9.19 -26.27
C VAL A 126 -9.30 -9.05 -24.78
N ALA A 127 -8.75 -8.05 -24.10
CA ALA A 127 -9.08 -7.73 -22.72
C ALA A 127 -10.56 -7.35 -22.53
N ALA A 128 -11.12 -6.56 -23.47
CA ALA A 128 -12.54 -6.21 -23.44
C ALA A 128 -13.47 -7.42 -23.63
N LEU A 129 -12.98 -8.52 -24.20
CA LEU A 129 -13.68 -9.81 -24.33
C LEU A 129 -13.39 -10.79 -23.18
N GLY A 130 -12.83 -10.31 -22.06
CA GLY A 130 -12.50 -11.15 -20.90
C GLY A 130 -11.16 -11.89 -21.01
N GLY A 131 -10.33 -11.51 -21.99
CA GLY A 131 -8.94 -11.96 -22.10
C GLY A 131 -7.99 -11.25 -21.13
N PRO A 132 -6.73 -11.69 -21.04
CA PRO A 132 -5.74 -11.10 -20.14
C PRO A 132 -5.43 -9.64 -20.51
N LYS A 133 -5.43 -8.73 -19.53
CA LYS A 133 -4.97 -7.35 -19.78
C LYS A 133 -3.45 -7.31 -19.96
N PRO A 134 -2.93 -6.34 -20.73
CA PRO A 134 -1.49 -6.11 -20.84
C PRO A 134 -0.90 -5.79 -19.47
N SER A 135 0.01 -6.64 -19.01
CA SER A 135 0.79 -6.44 -17.78
C SER A 135 2.27 -6.25 -18.12
N LEU A 136 3.00 -5.53 -17.26
CA LEU A 136 4.45 -5.48 -17.37
C LEU A 136 4.98 -6.85 -16.93
N LYS A 137 5.68 -7.55 -17.83
CA LYS A 137 6.29 -8.86 -17.50
C LYS A 137 7.33 -8.75 -16.38
N SER A 138 7.94 -7.56 -16.21
CA SER A 138 8.69 -7.19 -15.01
C SER A 138 8.72 -5.66 -14.89
N ALA A 139 8.43 -5.13 -13.71
CA ALA A 139 8.67 -3.71 -13.43
C ALA A 139 10.17 -3.38 -13.37
N GLU A 140 11.04 -4.37 -13.15
CA GLU A 140 12.51 -4.20 -13.19
C GLU A 140 12.96 -3.57 -14.49
N GLY A 141 12.46 -4.08 -15.61
CA GLY A 141 12.82 -3.58 -16.93
C GLY A 141 12.33 -2.16 -17.20
N ALA A 142 11.29 -1.67 -16.51
CA ALA A 142 10.68 -0.36 -16.77
C ALA A 142 11.35 0.78 -15.97
N PHE A 143 11.78 0.49 -14.74
CA PHE A 143 12.32 1.50 -13.82
C PHE A 143 13.86 1.53 -13.74
N THR A 144 14.55 0.52 -14.28
CA THR A 144 16.02 0.51 -14.38
C THR A 144 16.54 1.75 -15.10
N VAL A 145 17.68 2.27 -14.62
CA VAL A 145 18.40 3.47 -15.11
C VAL A 145 18.72 3.45 -16.63
N ASN A 146 18.67 2.28 -17.27
CA ASN A 146 18.94 2.06 -18.70
C ASN A 146 17.77 1.46 -19.48
N ALA A 147 16.54 1.54 -18.96
CA ALA A 147 15.35 1.09 -19.68
C ALA A 147 15.12 1.96 -20.92
N ASP A 148 15.00 1.35 -22.10
CA ASP A 148 14.64 2.06 -23.33
C ASP A 148 13.14 2.45 -23.26
N ARG A 149 12.89 3.66 -22.78
CA ARG A 149 11.54 4.19 -22.50
C ARG A 149 10.92 4.92 -23.70
N SER A 150 11.67 5.06 -24.78
CA SER A 150 11.35 5.96 -25.90
C SER A 150 10.07 5.56 -26.64
N ASP A 151 9.69 4.27 -26.62
CA ASP A 151 8.52 3.74 -27.32
C ASP A 151 7.35 3.33 -26.41
N LEU A 152 7.43 3.57 -25.09
CA LEU A 152 6.39 3.17 -24.14
C LEU A 152 5.24 4.18 -24.10
N THR A 153 4.15 3.89 -24.80
CA THR A 153 2.88 4.60 -24.57
C THR A 153 2.27 4.14 -23.23
N THR A 154 2.03 5.08 -22.33
CA THR A 154 1.49 4.80 -20.99
C THR A 154 0.09 5.38 -20.82
N VAL A 155 -0.69 4.81 -19.91
CA VAL A 155 -1.97 5.36 -19.46
C VAL A 155 -1.95 5.48 -17.94
N THR A 156 -2.62 6.51 -17.42
CA THR A 156 -2.84 6.69 -15.99
C THR A 156 -3.71 5.55 -15.46
N ALA A 157 -3.28 4.92 -14.37
CA ALA A 157 -3.98 3.77 -13.77
C ALA A 157 -4.65 4.11 -12.43
N GLY A 158 -4.07 5.05 -11.67
CA GLY A 158 -4.56 5.44 -10.34
C GLY A 158 -3.48 6.24 -9.60
N THR A 159 -3.66 6.41 -8.29
CA THR A 159 -2.74 7.14 -7.41
C THR A 159 -2.48 6.35 -6.14
N VAL A 160 -1.23 6.26 -5.70
CA VAL A 160 -0.82 5.68 -4.41
C VAL A 160 -0.39 6.79 -3.46
N ILE A 161 -0.87 6.74 -2.22
CA ILE A 161 -0.53 7.69 -1.17
C ILE A 161 0.58 7.09 -0.32
N VAL A 162 1.69 7.82 -0.19
CA VAL A 162 2.86 7.43 0.59
C VAL A 162 3.14 8.50 1.63
N GLU A 163 3.21 8.07 2.88
CA GLU A 163 3.75 8.84 3.99
C GLU A 163 5.19 8.42 4.23
N CYS A 164 6.12 9.37 4.32
CA CYS A 164 7.48 9.08 4.73
C CYS A 164 8.08 10.19 5.58
N ARG A 165 8.87 9.80 6.55
CA ARG A 165 9.69 10.63 7.41
C ARG A 165 11.15 10.31 7.14
N ILE A 166 11.90 11.36 6.80
CA ILE A 166 13.31 11.29 6.47
C ILE A 166 14.10 11.88 7.64
N ALA A 167 15.02 11.11 8.20
CA ALA A 167 16.00 11.59 9.16
C ALA A 167 17.40 11.30 8.63
N VAL A 168 18.30 12.28 8.78
CA VAL A 168 19.67 12.17 8.29
C VAL A 168 20.64 12.36 9.44
N ARG A 169 21.74 11.61 9.39
CA ARG A 169 22.82 11.68 10.37
C ARG A 169 24.16 11.82 9.65
N GLU A 170 25.03 12.68 10.16
CA GLU A 170 26.41 12.87 9.68
C GLU A 170 26.55 13.32 8.20
N MET A 171 25.48 13.74 7.52
CA MET A 171 25.52 14.20 6.11
C MET A 171 26.19 15.56 5.92
N ALA A 172 25.95 16.52 6.81
CA ALA A 172 26.58 17.84 6.72
C ALA A 172 28.11 17.76 6.95
N GLY A 173 28.55 16.85 7.83
CA GLY A 173 29.96 16.64 8.15
C GLY A 173 30.76 15.98 7.02
N SER A 174 30.10 15.31 6.07
CA SER A 174 30.73 14.69 4.91
C SER A 174 30.79 15.59 3.67
N GLY A 175 30.34 16.85 3.77
CA GLY A 175 30.28 17.78 2.64
C GLY A 175 29.15 17.51 1.64
N MET A 176 28.21 16.61 1.97
CA MET A 176 27.03 16.36 1.14
C MET A 176 25.97 17.42 1.41
N VAL A 177 25.69 18.26 0.41
CA VAL A 177 24.62 19.27 0.50
C VAL A 177 23.36 18.69 -0.09
N LEU A 178 22.37 18.41 0.76
CA LEU A 178 21.04 18.00 0.32
C LEU A 178 20.33 19.25 -0.21
N GLN A 179 20.04 19.26 -1.50
CA GLN A 179 19.14 20.26 -2.07
C GLN A 179 17.69 19.77 -1.91
N PRO A 180 16.75 20.67 -1.60
CA PRO A 180 15.34 20.33 -1.75
C PRO A 180 15.11 19.96 -3.21
N MET A 181 14.50 18.79 -3.46
CA MET A 181 14.06 18.47 -4.81
C MET A 181 13.01 19.51 -5.23
N THR A 182 13.37 20.37 -6.19
CA THR A 182 12.40 21.19 -6.93
C THR A 182 11.58 20.28 -7.82
N GLY A 183 10.51 19.75 -7.26
CA GLY A 183 9.38 19.12 -7.94
C GLY A 183 8.14 19.63 -7.24
N ALA A 184 7.12 20.00 -8.04
CA ALA A 184 5.91 20.72 -7.64
C ALA A 184 5.61 20.65 -6.13
N GLU A 185 5.66 21.80 -5.47
CA GLU A 185 4.88 21.99 -4.24
C GLU A 185 3.46 21.56 -4.59
N VAL A 186 3.07 20.41 -4.05
CA VAL A 186 1.72 19.91 -4.23
C VAL A 186 0.86 20.87 -3.42
N LYS A 187 0.23 21.83 -4.10
CA LYS A 187 -1.08 22.31 -3.64
C LYS A 187 -1.88 21.05 -3.36
N LEU A 188 -2.34 20.88 -2.13
CA LEU A 188 -3.22 19.82 -1.67
C LEU A 188 -4.43 19.68 -2.61
N VAL A 189 -4.23 18.99 -3.73
CA VAL A 189 -5.26 18.43 -4.58
C VAL A 189 -5.21 16.95 -4.21
N GLY A 190 -5.88 16.47 -3.16
CA GLY A 190 -7.03 17.07 -2.49
C GLY A 190 -7.03 16.94 -0.98
N ASP A 191 -7.37 18.05 -0.32
CA ASP A 191 -7.93 18.07 1.04
C ASP A 191 -9.10 17.07 1.20
N ALA A 192 -9.74 16.66 0.10
CA ALA A 192 -10.75 15.61 0.10
C ALA A 192 -10.17 14.21 0.31
N ILE A 193 -9.07 13.84 -0.36
CA ILE A 193 -8.45 12.50 -0.22
C ILE A 193 -7.64 12.45 1.07
N ALA A 194 -6.84 13.48 1.36
CA ALA A 194 -6.14 13.58 2.65
C ALA A 194 -7.13 13.72 3.82
N GLY A 195 -8.26 14.40 3.62
CA GLY A 195 -9.36 14.52 4.58
C GLY A 195 -10.08 13.20 4.82
N ALA A 196 -10.53 12.52 3.76
CA ALA A 196 -11.16 11.20 3.80
C ALA A 196 -10.22 10.16 4.42
N TYR A 197 -8.95 10.16 4.02
CA TYR A 197 -7.91 9.31 4.60
C TYR A 197 -7.66 9.64 6.10
N SER A 198 -7.53 10.91 6.47
CA SER A 198 -7.36 11.31 7.87
C SER A 198 -8.59 10.99 8.74
N ALA A 199 -9.78 11.03 8.15
CA ALA A 199 -11.04 10.67 8.77
C ALA A 199 -11.17 9.15 8.93
N ALA A 200 -10.85 8.38 7.89
CA ALA A 200 -10.81 6.91 7.92
C ALA A 200 -9.81 6.42 8.98
N ARG A 201 -8.61 7.02 9.06
CA ARG A 201 -7.60 6.70 10.07
C ARG A 201 -8.05 7.05 11.50
N LYS A 202 -8.80 8.15 11.68
CA LYS A 202 -9.35 8.54 13.00
C LYS A 202 -10.60 7.74 13.40
N GLY A 203 -11.35 7.22 12.43
CA GLY A 203 -12.57 6.43 12.62
C GLY A 203 -12.31 4.96 13.00
N GLY A 204 -11.12 4.43 12.69
CA GLY A 204 -10.66 3.09 13.08
C GLY A 204 -10.30 2.99 14.56
N ARG A 205 -11.26 3.21 15.47
CA ARG A 205 -11.16 2.74 16.84
C ARG A 205 -11.48 1.25 16.82
N TYR A 206 -10.49 0.44 17.22
CA TYR A 206 -10.57 -1.02 17.37
C TYR A 206 -11.91 -1.38 18.06
N ILE A 207 -12.78 -2.11 17.37
CA ILE A 207 -13.96 -2.74 17.98
C ILE A 207 -13.47 -4.04 18.61
N ASP A 208 -12.71 -3.94 19.70
CA ASP A 208 -12.67 -5.00 20.71
C ASP A 208 -13.77 -4.68 21.72
N GLU A 209 -15.01 -4.98 21.35
CA GLU A 209 -16.03 -5.31 22.34
C GLU A 209 -16.18 -6.83 22.34
N GLU A 210 -15.26 -7.47 23.04
CA GLU A 210 -15.48 -8.81 23.57
C GLU A 210 -16.74 -8.72 24.47
N PRO A 211 -17.80 -9.53 24.24
CA PRO A 211 -19.00 -9.44 25.06
C PRO A 211 -18.66 -9.90 26.48
N ASP A 212 -18.62 -8.92 27.38
CA ASP A 212 -18.44 -9.07 28.82
C ASP A 212 -19.48 -10.08 29.35
N THR A 213 -19.05 -11.32 29.52
CA THR A 213 -19.83 -12.41 30.10
C THR A 213 -19.24 -12.76 31.46
N ALA A 214 -19.44 -11.87 32.42
CA ALA A 214 -19.24 -12.20 33.83
C ALA A 214 -20.18 -11.39 34.75
N GLY A 215 -21.08 -12.10 35.42
CA GLY A 215 -21.55 -11.66 36.74
C GLY A 215 -23.06 -11.47 36.93
N ALA A 216 -23.84 -12.53 36.85
CA ALA A 216 -25.08 -12.62 37.63
C ALA A 216 -25.24 -14.04 38.21
N VAL A 217 -24.63 -14.25 39.38
CA VAL A 217 -24.90 -15.39 40.26
C VAL A 217 -25.48 -14.83 41.57
N GLY A 218 -26.60 -15.40 42.00
CA GLY A 218 -27.28 -15.14 43.28
C GLY A 218 -28.81 -15.19 43.10
N ALA A 219 -29.42 -16.39 43.05
CA ALA A 219 -29.95 -17.15 44.19
C ALA A 219 -31.23 -16.51 44.79
N ASP A 220 -32.41 -17.12 44.55
CA ASP A 220 -33.02 -17.97 45.57
C ASP A 220 -34.31 -18.68 45.11
N GLU A 221 -34.55 -19.79 45.81
CA GLU A 221 -35.57 -20.84 45.69
C GLU A 221 -37.04 -20.38 45.73
N ALA A 222 -37.94 -21.13 45.06
CA ALA A 222 -38.85 -22.07 45.76
C ALA A 222 -39.96 -22.65 44.84
N SER A 223 -39.95 -23.99 44.78
CA SER A 223 -41.07 -24.95 44.67
C SER A 223 -42.39 -24.59 43.97
N SER A 224 -42.76 -25.38 42.96
CA SER A 224 -43.91 -26.31 43.01
C SER A 224 -44.13 -27.00 41.65
N GLY A 225 -44.01 -28.33 41.59
CA GLY A 225 -44.48 -29.16 40.47
C GLY A 225 -45.95 -29.56 40.62
N PRO A 226 -46.41 -30.68 40.04
CA PRO A 226 -46.21 -31.16 38.66
C PRO A 226 -47.56 -31.56 37.99
N SER A 227 -47.65 -31.75 36.67
CA SER A 227 -48.69 -32.67 36.12
C SER A 227 -48.48 -33.12 34.66
N ALA A 228 -48.53 -34.45 34.49
CA ALA A 228 -48.91 -35.28 33.33
C ALA A 228 -48.10 -35.13 32.01
N ALA A 229 -47.30 -36.11 31.56
CA ALA A 229 -47.53 -37.52 31.23
C ALA A 229 -48.36 -37.79 29.95
N ARG A 230 -47.68 -38.22 28.88
CA ARG A 230 -48.05 -39.22 27.82
C ARG A 230 -47.00 -39.07 26.70
N GLY A 231 -46.22 -40.06 26.26
CA GLY A 231 -46.34 -41.52 26.27
C GLY A 231 -46.66 -42.03 24.86
N TYR A 232 -45.89 -43.04 24.40
CA TYR A 232 -45.89 -43.81 23.13
C TYR A 232 -44.87 -43.34 22.07
N ALA A 233 -43.74 -44.02 21.80
CA ALA A 233 -43.40 -45.44 21.54
C ALA A 233 -43.71 -45.92 20.10
N GLY A 234 -42.67 -46.42 19.42
CA GLY A 234 -42.77 -47.62 18.58
C GLY A 234 -42.70 -47.48 17.06
N SER A 235 -41.51 -47.80 16.52
CA SER A 235 -41.25 -48.69 15.37
C SER A 235 -42.04 -48.56 14.07
N ARG A 236 -41.31 -48.28 12.98
CA ARG A 236 -40.96 -49.28 11.94
C ARG A 236 -39.79 -48.78 11.10
#